data_AF-A0A0Q8IGA0-F1
#
_entry.id   AF-A0A0Q8IGA0-F1
#
_cell.length_a   1.000
_cell.length_b   1.000
_cell.length_c   1.000
_cell.angle_alpha   90.00
_cell.angle_beta   90.00
_cell.angle_gamma   90.00
#
_symmetry.space_group_name_H-M   'P 1'
#
loop_
_entity.id
_entity.type
_entity.pdbx_description
1 polymer ?
#
loop_
_entity_poly.entity_id
_entity_poly.type
_entity_poly.pdbx_seq_one_letter_code
_entity_poly.pdbx_strand_id
1 'polypeptide(L)'
;MRLAIALAPLALLAAAVPAFAGAITIEGRGEVRAAPDMALINSGVTTQGATAREALDANTAAMADLIAALKETGIEARDIQTSGFSVNPNYVYSDARDENGYSLPPKINGYQVSNTVTVAVRDLEELGTILDKSVNVGANTINGVSFSVADPTELYNEARKAAFADARSKAELYATAANATLGDLEAISESQNINSPIPMPMYARADMAASAVPVEAGEMTFEIGVNVQWELDTKAN
;
A
#
# COMPACT_ATOMS: atom_id res chain seq x y z
N MET A 1 7.44 7.53 -96.20
CA MET A 1 6.88 6.83 -95.03
C MET A 1 7.29 7.61 -93.79
N ARG A 2 6.43 8.51 -93.27
CA ARG A 2 6.73 9.38 -92.13
C ARG A 2 6.01 8.83 -90.90
N LEU A 3 6.77 8.37 -89.91
CA LEU A 3 6.29 7.84 -88.64
C LEU A 3 5.99 9.03 -87.71
N ALA A 4 4.72 9.19 -87.31
CA ALA A 4 4.32 10.15 -86.27
C ALA A 4 4.34 9.42 -84.92
N ILE A 5 5.25 9.82 -84.02
CA ILE A 5 5.31 9.34 -82.64
C ILE A 5 4.44 10.26 -81.79
N ALA A 6 3.32 9.74 -81.29
CA ALA A 6 2.47 10.42 -80.32
C ALA A 6 3.07 10.25 -78.92
N LEU A 7 3.45 11.35 -78.28
CA LEU A 7 3.95 11.41 -76.92
C LEU A 7 2.76 11.59 -75.97
N ALA A 8 2.41 10.57 -75.18
CA ALA A 8 1.42 10.70 -74.11
C ALA A 8 2.10 11.25 -72.83
N PRO A 9 1.52 12.25 -72.15
CA PRO A 9 2.09 12.76 -70.91
C PRO A 9 1.84 11.76 -69.77
N LEU A 10 2.94 11.33 -69.13
CA LEU A 10 2.89 10.57 -67.89
C LEU A 10 2.44 11.51 -66.77
N ALA A 11 1.22 11.33 -66.25
CA ALA A 11 0.77 12.01 -65.05
C ALA A 11 1.50 11.43 -63.84
N LEU A 12 2.38 12.23 -63.24
CA LEU A 12 3.08 11.88 -62.01
C LEU A 12 2.07 11.98 -60.85
N LEU A 13 1.56 10.86 -60.35
CA LEU A 13 0.88 10.84 -59.05
C LEU A 13 1.93 11.12 -57.97
N ALA A 14 1.91 12.33 -57.43
CA ALA A 14 2.58 12.62 -56.17
C ALA A 14 1.86 11.84 -55.07
N ALA A 15 2.39 10.67 -54.69
CA ALA A 15 2.01 10.02 -53.45
C ALA A 15 2.46 10.95 -52.31
N ALA A 16 1.51 11.55 -51.60
CA ALA A 16 1.80 12.24 -50.35
C ALA A 16 2.44 11.22 -49.41
N VAL A 17 3.74 11.39 -49.15
CA VAL A 17 4.42 10.66 -48.08
C VAL A 17 3.68 11.07 -46.81
N PRO A 18 3.12 10.15 -46.01
CA PRO A 18 2.54 10.55 -44.74
C PRO A 18 3.64 11.28 -43.98
N ALA A 19 3.38 12.55 -43.63
CA ALA A 19 4.24 13.25 -42.71
C ALA A 19 4.34 12.34 -41.49
N PHE A 20 5.57 11.97 -41.10
CA PHE A 20 5.76 11.31 -39.82
C PHE A 20 5.27 12.32 -38.77
N ALA A 21 4.04 12.14 -38.29
CA ALA A 21 3.57 12.80 -37.10
C ALA A 21 4.52 12.35 -35.99
N GLY A 22 5.26 13.30 -35.43
CA GLY A 22 6.08 12.99 -34.26
C GLY A 22 5.15 12.63 -33.11
N ALA A 23 5.61 11.82 -32.17
CA ALA A 23 4.90 11.61 -30.93
C ALA A 23 5.82 11.94 -29.76
N ILE A 24 5.24 12.44 -28.68
CA ILE A 24 5.92 12.66 -27.42
C ILE A 24 5.27 11.83 -26.34
N THR A 25 6.07 11.00 -25.67
CA THR A 25 5.64 10.20 -24.52
C THR A 25 6.31 10.74 -23.26
N ILE A 26 5.51 11.13 -22.27
CA ILE A 26 5.99 11.70 -21.00
C ILE A 26 5.38 10.96 -19.82
N GLU A 27 6.23 10.71 -18.82
CA GLU A 27 5.80 10.28 -17.49
C GLU A 27 5.43 11.51 -16.63
N GLY A 28 4.19 11.55 -16.17
CA GLY A 28 3.69 12.48 -15.16
C GLY A 28 3.53 11.80 -13.82
N ARG A 29 3.79 12.56 -12.75
CA ARG A 29 3.58 12.10 -11.37
C ARG A 29 2.68 13.07 -10.62
N GLY A 30 1.74 12.50 -9.88
CA GLY A 30 0.84 13.24 -9.02
C GLY A 30 0.93 12.70 -7.61
N GLU A 31 1.07 13.61 -6.65
CA GLU A 31 1.19 13.30 -5.23
C GLU A 31 0.11 14.08 -4.47
N VAL A 32 -0.59 13.39 -3.57
CA VAL A 32 -1.53 14.00 -2.61
C VAL A 32 -1.14 13.54 -1.21
N ARG A 33 -1.16 14.47 -0.26
CA ARG A 33 -0.95 14.17 1.15
C ARG A 33 -2.24 14.33 1.91
N ALA A 34 -2.51 13.39 2.79
CA ALA A 34 -3.65 13.45 3.68
C ALA A 34 -3.28 12.89 5.05
N ALA A 35 -3.91 13.44 6.10
CA ALA A 35 -3.89 12.80 7.41
C ALA A 35 -4.68 11.48 7.34
N PRO A 36 -4.23 10.43 8.04
CA PRO A 36 -5.01 9.21 8.19
C PRO A 36 -6.30 9.47 8.98
N ASP A 37 -7.35 8.71 8.68
CA ASP A 37 -8.62 8.73 9.40
C ASP A 37 -8.86 7.46 10.23
N MET A 38 -7.97 6.46 10.11
CA MET A 38 -8.08 5.21 10.83
C MET A 38 -6.70 4.63 11.17
N ALA A 39 -6.67 3.76 12.17
CA ALA A 39 -5.55 2.88 12.47
C ALA A 39 -5.96 1.41 12.37
N LEU A 40 -5.03 0.56 11.93
CA LEU A 40 -5.10 -0.88 12.02
C LEU A 40 -4.15 -1.33 13.13
N ILE A 41 -4.71 -1.99 14.14
CA ILE A 41 -3.95 -2.58 15.24
C ILE A 41 -3.87 -4.07 15.00
N ASN A 42 -2.68 -4.64 15.04
CA ASN A 42 -2.53 -6.09 15.11
C ASN A 42 -2.24 -6.49 16.56
N SER A 43 -3.22 -7.13 17.19
CA SER A 43 -3.18 -7.51 18.60
C SER A 43 -3.54 -8.99 18.76
N GLY A 44 -3.09 -9.64 19.81
CA GLY A 44 -3.37 -11.05 20.01
C GLY A 44 -3.02 -11.57 21.39
N VAL A 45 -3.34 -12.84 21.56
CA VAL A 45 -3.06 -13.59 22.77
C VAL A 45 -2.24 -14.81 22.40
N THR A 46 -1.15 -14.96 23.13
CA THR A 46 -0.31 -16.15 23.15
C THR A 46 -0.47 -16.86 24.49
N THR A 47 -0.76 -18.16 24.47
CA THR A 47 -0.90 -19.00 25.66
C THR A 47 -0.03 -20.24 25.55
N GLN A 48 0.29 -20.84 26.69
CA GLN A 48 1.07 -22.08 26.76
C GLN A 48 0.37 -23.10 27.66
N GLY A 49 0.59 -24.39 27.38
CA GLY A 49 0.03 -25.50 28.16
C GLY A 49 0.88 -26.75 28.03
N ALA A 50 0.71 -27.71 28.95
CA ALA A 50 1.43 -28.97 28.88
C ALA A 50 0.93 -29.82 27.69
N THR A 51 -0.35 -29.65 27.34
CA THR A 51 -0.94 -30.21 26.11
C THR A 51 -1.42 -29.11 25.16
N ALA A 52 -1.52 -29.46 23.87
CA ALA A 52 -2.10 -28.55 22.87
C ALA A 52 -3.54 -28.16 23.20
N ARG A 53 -4.31 -29.06 23.85
CA ARG A 53 -5.70 -28.79 24.26
C ARG A 53 -5.77 -27.75 25.36
N GLU A 54 -4.97 -27.90 26.41
CA GLU A 54 -4.90 -26.92 27.51
C GLU A 54 -4.50 -25.53 27.00
N ALA A 55 -3.49 -25.47 26.13
CA ALA A 55 -3.03 -24.22 25.54
C ALA A 55 -4.14 -23.56 24.68
N LEU A 56 -4.89 -24.36 23.92
CA LEU A 56 -5.99 -23.91 23.07
C LEU A 56 -7.18 -23.38 23.87
N ASP A 57 -7.61 -24.12 24.89
CA ASP A 57 -8.77 -23.74 25.70
C ASP A 57 -8.48 -22.43 26.45
N ALA A 58 -7.27 -22.28 27.00
CA ALA A 58 -6.80 -21.03 27.58
C ALA A 58 -6.75 -19.88 26.56
N ASN A 59 -6.28 -20.15 25.33
CA ASN A 59 -6.23 -19.14 24.27
C ASN A 59 -7.63 -18.65 23.89
N THR A 60 -8.56 -19.59 23.75
CA THR A 60 -9.94 -19.34 23.31
C THR A 60 -10.66 -18.46 24.33
N ALA A 61 -10.51 -18.75 25.62
CA ALA A 61 -11.07 -17.92 26.68
C ALA A 61 -10.50 -16.50 26.66
N ALA A 62 -9.17 -16.37 26.67
CA ALA A 62 -8.51 -15.06 26.67
C ALA A 62 -8.81 -14.23 25.41
N MET A 63 -8.94 -14.87 24.24
CA MET A 63 -9.32 -14.19 23.02
C MET A 63 -10.78 -13.74 23.04
N ALA A 64 -11.69 -14.52 23.64
CA ALA A 64 -13.08 -14.11 23.82
C ALA A 64 -13.19 -12.86 24.71
N ASP A 65 -12.43 -12.82 25.80
CA ASP A 65 -12.36 -11.67 26.71
C ASP A 65 -11.78 -10.42 26.00
N LEU A 66 -10.71 -10.59 25.22
CA LEU A 66 -10.13 -9.51 24.41
C LEU A 66 -11.15 -8.94 23.42
N ILE A 67 -11.83 -9.80 22.65
CA ILE A 67 -12.83 -9.37 21.66
C ILE A 67 -14.01 -8.67 22.35
N ALA A 68 -14.45 -9.16 23.51
CA ALA A 68 -15.52 -8.51 24.27
C ALA A 68 -15.10 -7.10 24.75
N ALA A 69 -13.89 -6.97 25.30
CA ALA A 69 -13.37 -5.70 25.77
C ALA A 69 -13.17 -4.67 24.66
N LEU A 70 -12.73 -5.10 23.47
CA LEU A 70 -12.63 -4.26 22.26
C LEU A 70 -14.02 -3.78 21.81
N LYS A 71 -15.04 -4.65 21.86
CA LYS A 71 -16.41 -4.24 21.51
C LYS A 71 -16.99 -3.24 22.50
N GLU A 72 -16.64 -3.36 23.78
CA GLU A 72 -17.05 -2.39 24.81
C GLU A 72 -16.44 -1.00 24.62
N THR A 73 -15.31 -0.86 23.89
CA THR A 73 -14.77 0.46 23.52
C THR A 73 -15.41 1.04 22.27
N GLY A 74 -16.50 0.43 21.78
CA GLY A 74 -17.23 0.90 20.61
C GLY A 74 -16.72 0.34 19.27
N ILE A 75 -15.73 -0.56 19.27
CA ILE A 75 -15.29 -1.22 18.04
C ILE A 75 -16.37 -2.19 17.56
N GLU A 76 -16.77 -2.03 16.31
CA GLU A 76 -17.79 -2.88 15.71
C GLU A 76 -17.25 -4.26 15.36
N ALA A 77 -18.13 -5.26 15.33
CA ALA A 77 -17.73 -6.63 14.98
C ALA A 77 -17.15 -6.74 13.55
N ARG A 78 -17.56 -5.86 12.62
CA ARG A 78 -17.00 -5.81 11.25
C ARG A 78 -15.57 -5.30 11.20
N ASP A 79 -15.13 -4.60 12.24
CA ASP A 79 -13.81 -3.99 12.35
C ASP A 79 -12.84 -4.88 13.13
N ILE A 80 -13.25 -6.10 13.51
CA ILE A 80 -12.40 -7.09 14.17
C ILE A 80 -12.31 -8.33 13.28
N GLN A 81 -11.10 -8.66 12.84
CA GLN A 81 -10.84 -9.82 12.00
C GLN A 81 -9.68 -10.65 12.56
N THR A 82 -9.88 -11.96 12.74
CA THR A 82 -8.76 -12.87 13.05
C THR A 82 -7.77 -12.88 11.88
N SER A 83 -6.54 -12.46 12.14
CA SER A 83 -5.46 -12.35 11.16
C SER A 83 -4.49 -13.53 11.19
N GLY A 84 -4.45 -14.28 12.28
CA GLY A 84 -3.52 -15.40 12.43
C GLY A 84 -3.91 -16.33 13.55
N PHE A 85 -3.68 -17.61 13.34
CA PHE A 85 -3.88 -18.64 14.36
C PHE A 85 -2.83 -19.74 14.15
N SER A 86 -2.11 -20.10 15.20
CA SER A 86 -1.10 -21.16 15.14
C SER A 86 -0.99 -21.91 16.46
N VAL A 87 -0.66 -23.20 16.35
CA VAL A 87 -0.38 -24.09 17.48
C VAL A 87 0.98 -24.71 17.22
N ASN A 88 1.96 -24.40 18.07
CA ASN A 88 3.33 -24.86 17.90
C ASN A 88 3.79 -25.62 19.15
N PRO A 89 4.45 -26.78 19.01
CA PRO A 89 5.11 -27.42 20.13
C PRO A 89 6.32 -26.61 20.60
N ASN A 90 6.51 -26.52 21.92
CA ASN A 90 7.68 -25.94 22.54
C ASN A 90 8.73 -27.01 22.77
N TYR A 91 9.89 -26.88 22.12
CA TYR A 91 10.99 -27.82 22.25
C TYR A 91 12.04 -27.34 23.25
N VAL A 92 12.54 -28.25 24.07
CA VAL A 92 13.72 -28.06 24.90
C VAL A 92 14.85 -28.90 24.33
N TYR A 93 15.95 -28.22 24.05
CA TYR A 93 17.20 -28.82 23.58
C TYR A 93 18.09 -29.11 24.79
N SER A 94 18.75 -30.26 24.79
CA SER A 94 19.76 -30.58 25.79
C SER A 94 21.13 -30.70 25.14
N ASP A 95 22.18 -30.29 25.87
CA ASP A 95 23.58 -30.48 25.47
C ASP A 95 24.06 -31.92 25.68
N ALA A 96 23.17 -32.79 26.18
CA ALA A 96 23.46 -34.19 26.42
C ALA A 96 23.69 -34.92 25.10
N ARG A 97 24.73 -35.76 25.09
CA ARG A 97 25.13 -36.59 23.96
C ARG A 97 24.90 -38.06 24.29
N ASP A 98 24.60 -38.85 23.27
CA ASP A 98 24.57 -40.31 23.40
C ASP A 98 26.00 -40.90 23.56
N GLU A 99 26.09 -42.21 23.81
CA GLU A 99 27.37 -42.91 23.95
C GLU A 99 28.30 -42.79 22.72
N ASN A 100 27.74 -42.44 21.56
CA ASN A 100 28.47 -42.25 20.30
C ASN A 100 28.83 -40.78 20.03
N GLY A 101 28.50 -39.87 20.96
CA GLY A 101 28.82 -38.44 20.88
C GLY A 101 27.85 -37.60 20.04
N TYR A 102 26.70 -38.15 19.62
CA TYR A 102 25.65 -37.41 18.92
C TYR A 102 24.72 -36.68 19.89
N SER A 103 24.28 -35.46 19.54
CA SER A 103 23.31 -34.71 20.33
C SER A 103 21.97 -35.44 20.40
N LEU A 104 21.37 -35.47 21.59
CA LEU A 104 20.04 -36.06 21.77
C LEU A 104 18.96 -35.24 21.02
N PRO A 105 17.90 -35.90 20.52
CA PRO A 105 16.79 -35.19 19.89
C PRO A 105 16.06 -34.28 20.90
N PRO A 106 15.56 -33.11 20.45
CA PRO A 106 14.83 -32.21 21.32
C PRO A 106 13.56 -32.85 21.85
N LYS A 107 13.20 -32.51 23.10
CA LYS A 107 11.97 -33.01 23.74
C LYS A 107 10.92 -31.91 23.77
N ILE A 108 9.67 -32.28 23.52
CA ILE A 108 8.53 -31.36 23.69
C ILE A 108 8.33 -31.13 25.19
N ASN A 109 8.32 -29.86 25.60
CA ASN A 109 8.08 -29.42 26.98
C ASN A 109 6.72 -28.72 27.14
N GLY A 110 5.94 -28.64 26.07
CA GLY A 110 4.60 -28.07 26.07
C GLY A 110 4.19 -27.62 24.68
N TYR A 111 3.09 -26.88 24.61
CA TYR A 111 2.55 -26.30 23.39
C TYR A 111 2.26 -24.82 23.61
N GLN A 112 2.46 -24.03 22.57
CA GLN A 112 2.12 -22.62 22.50
C GLN A 112 1.04 -22.42 21.45
N VAL A 113 -0.02 -21.71 21.81
CA VAL A 113 -1.05 -21.26 20.87
C VAL A 113 -0.94 -19.75 20.74
N SER A 114 -0.89 -19.26 19.51
CA SER A 114 -0.93 -17.84 19.21
C SER A 114 -2.12 -17.54 18.31
N ASN A 115 -2.89 -16.53 18.69
CA ASN A 115 -4.07 -16.07 17.97
C ASN A 115 -4.03 -14.55 17.90
N THR A 116 -4.09 -14.00 16.69
CA THR A 116 -4.01 -12.57 16.43
C THR A 116 -5.24 -12.09 15.68
N VAL A 117 -5.68 -10.89 16.02
CA VAL A 117 -6.74 -10.13 15.38
C VAL A 117 -6.18 -8.83 14.83
N THR A 118 -6.62 -8.46 13.63
CA THR A 118 -6.52 -7.10 13.11
C THR A 118 -7.78 -6.35 13.53
N VAL A 119 -7.59 -5.19 14.14
CA VAL A 119 -8.65 -4.30 14.62
C VAL A 119 -8.57 -2.99 13.85
N ALA A 120 -9.64 -2.62 13.16
CA ALA A 120 -9.77 -1.31 12.52
C ALA A 120 -10.36 -0.30 13.50
N VAL A 121 -9.58 0.71 13.84
CA VAL A 121 -9.96 1.82 14.71
C VAL A 121 -10.22 3.04 13.84
N ARG A 122 -11.49 3.42 13.74
CA ARG A 122 -11.95 4.56 12.91
C ARG A 122 -11.94 5.90 13.66
N ASP A 123 -11.77 5.85 14.97
CA ASP A 123 -11.62 7.01 15.82
C ASP A 123 -10.20 7.02 16.39
N LEU A 124 -9.34 7.84 15.80
CA LEU A 124 -7.94 7.93 16.19
C LEU A 124 -7.75 8.58 17.58
N GLU A 125 -8.72 9.34 18.08
CA GLU A 125 -8.65 9.95 19.41
C GLU A 125 -8.79 8.87 20.50
N GLU A 126 -9.58 7.83 20.23
CA GLU A 126 -9.78 6.68 21.12
C GLU A 126 -8.66 5.63 21.04
N LEU A 127 -7.74 5.75 20.08
CA LEU A 127 -6.69 4.77 19.83
C LEU A 127 -5.84 4.48 21.07
N GLY A 128 -5.44 5.51 21.81
CA GLY A 128 -4.65 5.38 23.04
C GLY A 128 -5.39 4.60 24.13
N THR A 129 -6.69 4.87 24.30
CA THR A 129 -7.58 4.19 25.25
C THR A 129 -7.79 2.72 24.86
N ILE A 130 -7.99 2.45 23.57
CA ILE A 130 -8.17 1.10 23.03
C ILE A 130 -6.90 0.26 23.24
N LEU A 131 -5.72 0.83 22.99
CA LEU A 131 -4.45 0.16 23.21
C LEU A 131 -4.25 -0.17 24.70
N ASP A 132 -4.49 0.78 25.60
CA ASP A 132 -4.37 0.56 27.05
C ASP A 132 -5.34 -0.53 27.53
N LYS A 133 -6.61 -0.46 27.13
CA LYS A 133 -7.60 -1.47 27.50
C LYS A 133 -7.22 -2.85 26.98
N SER A 134 -6.76 -2.95 25.72
CA SER A 134 -6.34 -4.22 25.12
C SER A 134 -5.24 -4.91 25.93
N VAL A 135 -4.24 -4.15 26.39
CA VAL A 135 -3.17 -4.68 27.25
C VAL A 135 -3.73 -5.16 28.59
N ASN A 136 -4.62 -4.38 29.21
CA ASN A 136 -5.20 -4.70 30.53
C ASN A 136 -6.06 -5.98 30.53
N VAL A 137 -6.76 -6.30 29.43
CA VAL A 137 -7.56 -7.55 29.29
C VAL A 137 -6.77 -8.75 28.76
N GLY A 138 -5.45 -8.63 28.61
CA GLY A 138 -4.58 -9.77 28.34
C GLY A 138 -4.15 -9.93 26.88
N ALA A 139 -4.29 -8.89 26.04
CA ALA A 139 -3.48 -8.82 24.83
C ALA A 139 -2.01 -8.75 25.24
N ASN A 140 -1.31 -9.86 25.05
CA ASN A 140 0.11 -9.99 25.39
C ASN A 140 1.00 -9.95 24.14
N THR A 141 0.39 -9.78 22.97
CA THR A 141 1.06 -9.63 21.69
C THR A 141 0.47 -8.40 20.99
N ILE A 142 1.25 -7.34 20.82
CA ILE A 142 0.89 -6.18 19.98
C ILE A 142 1.97 -6.08 18.91
N ASN A 143 1.60 -6.40 17.67
CA ASN A 143 2.53 -6.50 16.54
C ASN A 143 2.70 -5.18 15.77
N GLY A 144 2.09 -4.10 16.27
CA GLY A 144 2.23 -2.76 15.72
C GLY A 144 0.90 -2.05 15.48
N VAL A 145 1.01 -0.77 15.18
CA VAL A 145 -0.08 0.11 14.74
C VAL A 145 0.31 0.65 13.37
N SER A 146 -0.58 0.52 12.39
CA SER A 146 -0.43 1.16 11.08
C SER A 146 -1.58 2.12 10.84
N PHE A 147 -1.31 3.24 10.20
CA PHE A 147 -2.34 4.23 9.86
C PHE A 147 -2.85 4.04 8.44
N SER A 148 -4.10 4.40 8.21
CA SER A 148 -4.74 4.28 6.91
C SER A 148 -5.81 5.34 6.70
N VAL A 149 -6.31 5.41 5.46
CA VAL A 149 -7.48 6.18 5.07
C VAL A 149 -8.56 5.18 4.64
N ALA A 150 -9.76 5.28 5.20
CA ALA A 150 -10.86 4.34 4.95
C ALA A 150 -11.31 4.30 3.50
N ASP A 151 -11.34 5.46 2.85
CA ASP A 151 -11.64 5.60 1.44
C ASP A 151 -10.62 6.52 0.77
N PRO A 152 -9.54 5.98 0.19
CA PRO A 152 -8.53 6.77 -0.49
C PRO A 152 -8.91 7.13 -1.93
N THR A 153 -10.13 6.81 -2.39
CA THR A 153 -10.53 6.93 -3.80
C THR A 153 -10.39 8.36 -4.31
N GLU A 154 -10.88 9.34 -3.54
CA GLU A 154 -10.77 10.75 -3.93
C GLU A 154 -9.33 11.25 -3.89
N LEU A 155 -8.52 10.81 -2.92
CA LEU A 155 -7.09 11.14 -2.85
C LEU A 155 -6.34 10.62 -4.10
N TYR A 156 -6.64 9.40 -4.53
CA TYR A 156 -6.10 8.86 -5.78
C TYR A 156 -6.66 9.58 -7.03
N ASN A 157 -7.92 10.01 -7.02
CA ASN A 157 -8.49 10.79 -8.12
C ASN A 157 -7.82 12.16 -8.25
N GLU A 158 -7.51 12.81 -7.14
CA GLU A 158 -6.74 14.05 -7.10
C GLU A 158 -5.30 13.82 -7.59
N ALA A 159 -4.64 12.75 -7.14
CA ALA A 159 -3.31 12.37 -7.61
C ALA A 159 -3.29 12.09 -9.12
N ARG A 160 -4.31 11.42 -9.67
CA ARG A 160 -4.45 11.21 -11.13
C ARG A 160 -4.54 12.53 -11.90
N LYS A 161 -5.38 13.47 -11.43
CA LYS A 161 -5.53 14.79 -12.06
C LYS A 161 -4.20 15.55 -12.04
N ALA A 162 -3.49 15.51 -10.91
CA ALA A 162 -2.17 16.12 -10.77
C ALA A 162 -1.14 15.46 -11.71
N ALA A 163 -1.11 14.13 -11.79
CA ALA A 163 -0.18 13.38 -12.64
C ALA A 163 -0.38 13.71 -14.13
N PHE A 164 -1.63 13.79 -14.58
CA PHE A 164 -1.94 14.17 -15.96
C PHE A 164 -1.55 15.62 -16.25
N ALA A 165 -1.83 16.55 -15.33
CA ALA A 165 -1.45 17.95 -15.47
C ALA A 165 0.08 18.12 -15.54
N ASP A 166 0.83 17.38 -14.71
CA ASP A 166 2.29 17.34 -14.72
C ASP A 166 2.84 16.80 -16.05
N ALA A 167 2.32 15.66 -16.53
CA ALA A 167 2.71 15.09 -17.83
C ALA A 167 2.47 16.10 -18.97
N ARG A 168 1.31 16.75 -18.98
CA ARG A 168 0.94 17.74 -20.01
C ARG A 168 1.86 18.96 -19.96
N SER A 169 2.10 19.52 -18.77
CA SER A 169 3.00 20.68 -18.62
C SER A 169 4.41 20.39 -19.12
N LYS A 170 4.93 19.19 -18.85
CA LYS A 170 6.23 18.73 -19.38
C LYS A 170 6.20 18.55 -20.90
N ALA A 171 5.14 17.95 -21.44
CA ALA A 171 5.01 17.75 -22.88
C ALA A 171 4.94 19.10 -23.63
N GLU A 172 4.18 20.07 -23.13
CA GLU A 172 4.10 21.43 -23.69
C GLU A 172 5.46 22.15 -23.65
N LEU A 173 6.24 21.98 -22.57
CA LEU A 173 7.59 22.51 -22.44
C LEU A 173 8.52 21.92 -23.52
N TYR A 174 8.52 20.61 -23.69
CA TYR A 174 9.35 19.93 -24.70
C TYR A 174 8.93 20.26 -26.12
N ALA A 175 7.63 20.31 -26.42
CA ALA A 175 7.11 20.71 -27.72
C ALA A 175 7.60 22.12 -28.08
N THR A 176 7.51 23.07 -27.14
CA THR A 176 8.00 24.45 -27.33
C THR A 176 9.50 24.48 -27.59
N ALA A 177 10.30 23.73 -26.81
CA ALA A 177 11.75 23.64 -26.98
C ALA A 177 12.16 23.01 -28.32
N ALA A 178 11.34 22.11 -28.86
CA ALA A 178 11.52 21.47 -30.16
C ALA A 178 10.97 22.30 -31.35
N ASN A 179 10.44 23.51 -31.08
CA ASN A 179 9.73 24.33 -32.08
C ASN A 179 8.54 23.61 -32.75
N ALA A 180 7.88 22.75 -31.99
CA ALA A 180 6.66 22.04 -32.36
C ALA A 180 5.46 22.55 -31.55
N THR A 181 4.27 22.04 -31.84
CA THR A 181 3.06 22.22 -31.03
C THR A 181 2.59 20.87 -30.52
N LEU A 182 2.08 20.85 -29.27
CA LEU A 182 1.49 19.65 -28.70
C LEU A 182 0.11 19.43 -29.34
N GLY A 183 -0.07 18.28 -29.97
CA GLY A 183 -1.30 17.89 -30.65
C GLY A 183 -2.24 17.09 -29.77
N ASP A 184 -3.05 16.24 -30.41
CA ASP A 184 -4.08 15.45 -29.73
C ASP A 184 -3.48 14.36 -28.83
N LEU A 185 -4.26 13.97 -27.83
CA LEU A 185 -3.93 12.86 -26.94
C LEU A 185 -4.08 11.53 -27.68
N GLU A 186 -3.01 10.77 -27.79
CA GLU A 186 -3.01 9.47 -28.49
C GLU A 186 -3.23 8.28 -27.54
N ALA A 187 -2.55 8.29 -26.39
CA ALA A 187 -2.64 7.20 -25.43
C ALA A 187 -2.38 7.68 -24.00
N ILE A 188 -3.07 7.05 -23.04
CA ILE A 188 -2.78 7.15 -21.61
C ILE A 188 -2.61 5.73 -21.10
N SER A 189 -1.53 5.50 -20.33
CA SER A 189 -1.37 4.32 -19.51
C SER A 189 -1.07 4.74 -18.08
N GLU A 190 -1.80 4.17 -17.12
CA GLU A 190 -1.59 4.39 -15.70
C GLU A 190 -0.75 3.22 -15.17
N SER A 191 0.39 3.53 -14.53
CA SER A 191 1.12 2.55 -13.76
C SER A 191 0.82 2.79 -12.30
N GLN A 192 -0.10 2.01 -11.74
CA GLN A 192 -0.24 1.95 -10.29
C GLN A 192 0.90 1.08 -9.75
N ASN A 193 1.95 1.73 -9.23
CA ASN A 193 2.76 1.06 -8.23
C ASN A 193 1.87 0.91 -7.00
N ILE A 194 1.22 -0.23 -6.84
CA ILE A 194 0.43 -0.58 -5.65
C ILE A 194 1.41 -0.87 -4.51
N ASN A 195 2.19 0.14 -4.13
CA ASN A 195 2.87 0.18 -2.85
C ASN A 195 1.93 0.92 -1.93
N SER A 196 1.49 0.28 -0.84
CA SER A 196 0.66 0.93 0.17
C SER A 196 1.31 2.26 0.59
N PRO A 197 0.53 3.34 0.76
CA PRO A 197 1.05 4.62 1.18
C PRO A 197 1.93 4.45 2.43
N ILE A 198 3.15 5.01 2.41
CA ILE A 198 4.07 4.92 3.53
C ILE A 198 3.79 6.10 4.47
N PRO A 199 3.46 5.88 5.76
CA PRO A 199 3.33 6.95 6.73
C PRO A 199 4.66 7.71 6.88
N MET A 200 4.61 9.04 6.77
CA MET A 200 5.77 9.90 6.99
C MET A 200 5.62 10.63 8.33
N PRO A 201 6.63 10.56 9.22
CA PRO A 201 6.54 11.22 10.52
C PRO A 201 6.52 12.74 10.37
N MET A 202 5.53 13.40 10.98
CA MET A 202 5.50 14.86 11.17
C MET A 202 6.41 15.22 12.35
N TYR A 203 7.38 16.11 12.14
CA TYR A 203 8.17 16.67 13.24
C TYR A 203 7.39 17.79 13.94
N ALA A 204 6.47 17.42 14.84
CA ALA A 204 5.82 18.37 15.75
C ALA A 204 6.56 18.40 17.10
N ARG A 205 6.69 19.59 17.70
CA ARG A 205 7.28 19.80 19.03
C ARG A 205 6.39 19.15 20.09
N ALA A 206 7.00 18.28 20.90
CA ALA A 206 6.35 17.59 22.00
C ALA A 206 5.87 18.58 23.08
N ASP A 207 4.56 18.61 23.31
CA ASP A 207 3.98 19.02 24.58
C ASP A 207 3.43 17.77 25.30
N MET A 208 3.88 17.60 26.54
CA MET A 208 3.57 16.43 27.36
C MET A 208 2.20 16.56 28.03
N ALA A 209 1.30 15.61 27.76
CA ALA A 209 0.22 15.26 28.67
C ALA A 209 0.17 13.74 28.85
N ALA A 210 0.07 13.30 30.10
CA ALA A 210 0.23 11.92 30.55
C ALA A 210 -1.13 11.27 30.82
N SER A 211 -1.38 10.12 30.16
CA SER A 211 -2.07 8.91 30.66
C SER A 211 -2.57 7.96 29.55
N ALA A 212 -2.20 8.18 28.29
CA ALA A 212 -2.42 7.23 27.19
C ALA A 212 -1.10 6.95 26.46
N VAL A 213 -1.03 5.84 25.71
CA VAL A 213 0.11 5.57 24.81
C VAL A 213 0.20 6.75 23.83
N PRO A 214 1.32 7.51 23.79
CA PRO A 214 1.46 8.62 22.86
C PRO A 214 1.58 8.07 21.43
N VAL A 215 0.64 8.43 20.57
CA VAL A 215 0.54 7.93 19.20
C VAL A 215 0.40 9.12 18.27
N GLU A 216 1.38 9.30 17.37
CA GLU A 216 1.40 10.36 16.36
C GLU A 216 1.19 9.75 14.98
N ALA A 217 0.14 10.19 14.27
CA ALA A 217 -0.32 9.52 13.05
C ALA A 217 0.44 9.93 11.78
N GLY A 218 1.11 11.09 11.79
CA GLY A 218 1.82 11.62 10.62
C GLY A 218 0.89 11.96 9.44
N GLU A 219 1.48 12.12 8.26
CA GLU A 219 0.74 12.24 6.99
C GLU A 219 1.02 11.03 6.09
N MET A 220 0.04 10.68 5.26
CA MET A 220 0.15 9.63 4.25
C MET A 220 0.28 10.25 2.85
N THR A 221 1.16 9.68 2.04
CA THR A 221 1.40 10.10 0.66
C THR A 221 0.77 9.14 -0.34
N PHE A 222 -0.11 9.67 -1.20
CA PHE A 222 -0.79 8.95 -2.27
C PHE A 222 -0.19 9.40 -3.61
N GLU A 223 0.50 8.48 -4.29
CA GLU A 223 1.20 8.78 -5.53
C GLU A 223 0.61 8.00 -6.71
N ILE A 224 0.47 8.65 -7.86
CA ILE A 224 0.09 8.05 -9.13
C ILE A 224 1.08 8.47 -10.21
N GLY A 225 1.55 7.48 -10.99
CA GLY A 225 2.32 7.69 -12.20
C GLY A 225 1.47 7.41 -13.45
N VAL A 226 1.52 8.33 -14.42
CA VAL A 226 0.89 8.16 -15.74
C VAL A 226 1.92 8.31 -16.83
N ASN A 227 1.87 7.44 -17.84
CA ASN A 227 2.59 7.61 -19.09
C ASN A 227 1.59 8.05 -20.15
N VAL A 228 1.81 9.25 -20.68
CA VAL A 228 0.90 9.87 -21.62
C VAL A 228 1.62 10.16 -22.93
N GLN A 229 0.98 9.83 -24.03
CA GLN A 229 1.46 10.06 -25.38
C GLN A 229 0.57 11.05 -26.10
N TRP A 230 1.19 12.05 -26.71
CA TRP A 230 0.55 13.04 -27.57
C TRP A 230 1.22 13.08 -28.93
N GLU A 231 0.45 13.52 -29.92
CA GLU A 231 0.96 13.93 -31.20
C GLU A 231 1.84 15.19 -31.06
N LEU A 232 2.86 15.30 -31.90
CA LEU A 232 3.67 16.51 -32.09
C LEU A 232 3.50 17.01 -33.52
N ASP A 233 2.86 18.16 -33.62
CA ASP A 233 2.73 18.88 -34.86
C ASP A 233 3.96 19.75 -35.10
N THR A 234 4.68 19.49 -36.18
CA THR A 234 5.73 20.42 -36.61
C THR A 234 5.07 21.69 -37.16
N LYS A 235 5.51 22.86 -36.70
CA LYS A 235 5.08 24.11 -37.31
C LYS A 235 5.56 24.11 -38.75
N ALA A 236 4.63 24.02 -39.70
CA ALA A 236 4.93 24.16 -41.12
C ALA A 236 5.58 25.54 -41.34
N ASN A 237 6.82 25.54 -41.84
CA ASN A 237 7.50 26.74 -42.35
C ASN A 237 6.86 27.18 -43.67
#